data_AF-A0A7S2M8Z8-F1
#
_entry.id   AF-A0A7S2M8Z8-F1
#
_cell.length_a   1.000
_cell.length_b   1.000
_cell.length_c   1.000
_cell.angle_alpha   90.00
_cell.angle_beta   90.00
_cell.angle_gamma   90.00
#
_symmetry.space_group_name_H-M   'P 1'
#
loop_
_entity.id
_entity.type
_entity.pdbx_description
1 polymer ?
#
loop_
_entity_poly.entity_id
_entity_poly.type
_entity_poly.pdbx_seq_one_letter_code
_entity_poly.pdbx_strand_id
1 'polypeptide(L)'
;GGASAPAQAAQQGDLRRARTRTPGSGFRGQGVAALGRVLNAALARTEGRLARACSNWTAEALQGFMSRVLEQRSPELNAVYDGAGDRRRLQRPSLEHYREHWGRVNGVVGRSPHLHKPLRDSHCRQAVMWWTHHLTEDARAAFRRAGETVPMLPEEEKPPCRASPDDEGEGALCLGVEQENSCDWCHSKQEERHLPGKHAPNALDARFVGPDDGNPHGWDRKRRCDQDYKDPPCGICEGVGGVAWSDRNEDIHLASCTPLKAPHEVDMATVAPPVYPKAFTSTKYKDVLIGRKQDPFCFKFFPENNSSGVECYRAEDGIAKYYDISKEAVRTDYNVKMNGAFGLFGNITSTVTHVGKYMWIINRLWLGVDMCICTDPGRDKCTQAPNCSSYVWHYNFAEDAQYLGRERIGVEWVGEMELDHFILWSHHMWTDPVSRRLVRLWKPWNGLQVYDPSGWSDTVADPSVFEAPPAACRKGGAKIRIKCDDDGHFHPGKEEGLHFLGSPGARGERSLVV
;
A
#
# COMPACT_ATOMS: atom_id res chain seq x y z
N GLY A 1 -3.06 24.52 -44.63
CA GLY A 1 -3.01 24.69 -43.16
C GLY A 1 -4.39 25.04 -42.67
N GLY A 2 -5.09 24.11 -42.06
CA GLY A 2 -6.33 24.39 -41.35
C GLY A 2 -5.99 24.69 -39.90
N ALA A 3 -6.28 25.90 -39.42
CA ALA A 3 -6.10 26.26 -38.02
C ALA A 3 -6.98 25.34 -37.15
N SER A 4 -6.38 24.61 -36.22
CA SER A 4 -7.11 23.83 -35.22
C SER A 4 -8.00 24.78 -34.43
N ALA A 5 -9.30 24.52 -34.40
CA ALA A 5 -10.21 25.25 -33.53
C ALA A 5 -9.69 25.17 -32.07
N PRO A 6 -9.77 26.25 -31.29
CA PRO A 6 -9.29 26.26 -29.91
C PRO A 6 -10.00 25.17 -29.11
N ALA A 7 -9.24 24.46 -28.26
CA ALA A 7 -9.78 23.44 -27.36
C ALA A 7 -10.92 24.05 -26.54
N GLN A 8 -12.12 23.46 -26.65
CA GLN A 8 -13.31 23.93 -25.95
C GLN A 8 -13.15 23.76 -24.44
N ALA A 9 -13.58 24.76 -23.66
CA ALA A 9 -13.49 24.75 -22.20
C ALA A 9 -14.27 23.58 -21.60
N ALA A 10 -13.80 23.02 -20.47
CA ALA A 10 -14.45 21.88 -19.86
C ALA A 10 -15.77 22.30 -19.19
N GLN A 11 -16.85 21.60 -19.49
CA GLN A 11 -18.14 21.86 -18.84
C GLN A 11 -18.15 21.31 -17.41
N GLN A 12 -19.11 21.74 -16.59
CA GLN A 12 -19.23 21.29 -15.20
C GLN A 12 -19.36 19.76 -15.08
N GLY A 13 -20.01 19.10 -16.05
CA GLY A 13 -20.09 17.64 -16.11
C GLY A 13 -18.71 16.98 -16.31
N ASP A 14 -17.87 17.56 -17.17
CA ASP A 14 -16.51 17.08 -17.43
C ASP A 14 -15.60 17.24 -16.21
N LEU A 15 -15.64 18.41 -15.56
CA LEU A 15 -14.86 18.67 -14.35
C LEU A 15 -15.29 17.78 -13.18
N ARG A 16 -16.59 17.53 -13.04
CA ARG A 16 -17.12 16.61 -12.02
C ARG A 16 -16.62 15.19 -12.25
N ARG A 17 -16.64 14.70 -13.49
CA ARG A 17 -16.08 13.39 -13.86
C ARG A 17 -14.59 13.33 -13.56
N ALA A 18 -13.81 14.34 -13.97
CA ALA A 18 -12.37 14.38 -13.74
C ALA A 18 -12.01 14.35 -12.25
N ARG A 19 -12.71 15.15 -11.42
CA ARG A 19 -12.50 15.23 -9.97
C ARG A 19 -13.00 14.00 -9.21
N THR A 20 -13.95 13.24 -9.79
CA THR A 20 -14.44 11.99 -9.22
C THR A 20 -13.44 10.87 -9.50
N ARG A 21 -12.64 10.49 -8.50
CA ARG A 21 -11.61 9.44 -8.61
C ARG A 21 -12.21 8.03 -8.69
N THR A 22 -13.19 7.75 -7.84
CA THR A 22 -13.87 6.44 -7.81
C THR A 22 -15.23 6.56 -8.47
N PRO A 23 -15.47 5.86 -9.59
CA PRO A 23 -16.74 5.90 -10.28
C PRO A 23 -17.80 5.08 -9.53
N GLY A 24 -19.08 5.38 -9.79
CA GLY A 24 -20.20 4.65 -9.20
C GLY A 24 -20.22 3.17 -9.61
N SER A 25 -21.01 2.36 -8.89
CA SER A 25 -21.11 0.90 -9.11
C SER A 25 -21.46 0.52 -10.55
N GLY A 26 -22.24 1.33 -11.26
CA GLY A 26 -22.61 1.12 -12.67
C GLY A 26 -21.46 1.24 -13.68
N PHE A 27 -20.25 1.61 -13.23
CA PHE A 27 -19.03 1.67 -14.05
C PHE A 27 -17.95 0.72 -13.51
N ARG A 28 -18.29 -0.20 -12.61
CA ARG A 28 -17.34 -1.12 -11.98
C ARG A 28 -17.70 -2.57 -12.29
N GLY A 29 -16.70 -3.38 -12.59
CA GLY A 29 -16.85 -4.79 -12.93
C GLY A 29 -16.03 -5.72 -12.05
N GLN A 30 -16.44 -6.99 -12.03
CA GLN A 30 -15.70 -8.11 -11.45
C GLN A 30 -14.81 -8.77 -12.52
N GLY A 31 -13.51 -8.58 -12.45
CA GLY A 31 -12.51 -9.12 -13.35
C GLY A 31 -12.23 -8.14 -14.48
N VAL A 32 -11.13 -8.35 -15.22
CA VAL A 32 -10.81 -7.48 -16.35
C VAL A 32 -11.89 -7.60 -17.42
N ALA A 33 -12.36 -8.83 -17.63
CA ALA A 33 -13.41 -9.16 -18.57
C ALA A 33 -14.74 -8.46 -18.26
N ALA A 34 -15.26 -8.55 -17.02
CA ALA A 34 -16.53 -7.90 -16.70
C ALA A 34 -16.41 -6.38 -16.59
N LEU A 35 -15.26 -5.86 -16.15
CA LEU A 35 -14.96 -4.42 -16.24
C LEU A 35 -15.06 -3.95 -17.68
N GLY A 36 -14.43 -4.67 -18.62
CA GLY A 36 -14.52 -4.42 -20.05
C GLY A 36 -15.98 -4.36 -20.52
N ARG A 37 -16.79 -5.37 -20.18
CA ARG A 37 -18.23 -5.42 -20.52
C ARG A 37 -19.03 -4.25 -19.96
N VAL A 38 -18.83 -3.90 -18.68
CA VAL A 38 -19.56 -2.80 -18.02
C VAL A 38 -19.23 -1.47 -18.68
N LEU A 39 -17.95 -1.20 -18.94
CA LEU A 39 -17.51 0.04 -19.58
C LEU A 39 -17.90 0.09 -21.06
N ASN A 40 -17.82 -1.03 -21.78
CA ASN A 40 -18.29 -1.13 -23.16
C ASN A 40 -19.78 -0.90 -23.26
N ALA A 41 -20.59 -1.38 -22.31
CA ALA A 41 -22.02 -1.08 -22.27
C ALA A 41 -22.28 0.43 -22.07
N ALA A 42 -21.46 1.12 -21.29
CA ALA A 42 -21.54 2.58 -21.17
C ALA A 42 -21.13 3.28 -22.47
N LEU A 43 -20.04 2.85 -23.09
CA LEU A 43 -19.54 3.41 -24.35
C LEU A 43 -20.51 3.17 -25.51
N ALA A 44 -21.13 1.99 -25.59
CA ALA A 44 -22.14 1.67 -26.59
C ALA A 44 -23.40 2.54 -26.45
N ARG A 45 -23.76 2.95 -25.23
CA ARG A 45 -24.88 3.89 -25.02
C ARG A 45 -24.56 5.29 -25.52
N THR A 46 -23.31 5.76 -25.43
CA THR A 46 -22.93 7.12 -25.83
C THR A 46 -22.50 7.22 -27.29
N GLU A 47 -21.75 6.24 -27.78
CA GLU A 47 -21.16 6.23 -29.13
C GLU A 47 -21.99 5.42 -30.14
N GLY A 48 -22.88 4.54 -29.68
CA GLY A 48 -23.74 3.73 -30.52
C GLY A 48 -22.95 2.92 -31.55
N ARG A 49 -23.32 3.04 -32.82
CA ARG A 49 -22.67 2.35 -33.95
C ARG A 49 -21.21 2.74 -34.19
N LEU A 50 -20.72 3.80 -33.55
CA LEU A 50 -19.33 4.25 -33.69
C LEU A 50 -18.38 3.47 -32.77
N ALA A 51 -18.89 2.79 -31.74
CA ALA A 51 -18.06 1.95 -30.89
C ALA A 51 -17.77 0.59 -31.57
N ARG A 52 -16.50 0.21 -31.64
CA ARG A 52 -16.03 -1.02 -32.29
C ARG A 52 -15.20 -1.88 -31.33
N ALA A 53 -15.43 -3.18 -31.35
CA ALA A 53 -14.67 -4.15 -30.54
C ALA A 53 -13.15 -3.99 -30.71
N CYS A 54 -12.39 -4.13 -29.60
CA CYS A 54 -10.93 -3.99 -29.61
C CYS A 54 -10.24 -4.92 -30.63
N SER A 55 -10.76 -6.12 -30.82
CA SER A 55 -10.24 -7.11 -31.77
C SER A 55 -10.24 -6.64 -33.23
N ASN A 56 -11.06 -5.63 -33.56
CA ASN A 56 -11.14 -5.03 -34.90
C ASN A 56 -10.10 -3.94 -35.15
N TRP A 57 -9.21 -3.68 -34.19
CA TRP A 57 -8.17 -2.67 -34.27
C TRP A 57 -6.78 -3.31 -34.32
N THR A 58 -5.85 -2.66 -35.02
CA THR A 58 -4.41 -2.90 -34.86
C THR A 58 -3.84 -1.91 -33.84
N ALA A 59 -2.64 -2.20 -33.32
CA ALA A 59 -1.95 -1.27 -32.42
C ALA A 59 -1.72 0.09 -33.10
N GLU A 60 -1.31 0.11 -34.37
CA GLU A 60 -1.06 1.31 -35.15
C GLU A 60 -2.34 2.11 -35.41
N ALA A 61 -3.46 1.44 -35.67
CA ALA A 61 -4.75 2.11 -35.83
C ALA A 61 -5.19 2.80 -34.52
N LEU A 62 -4.96 2.14 -33.38
CA LEU A 62 -5.22 2.71 -32.05
C LEU A 62 -4.29 3.90 -31.77
N GLN A 63 -3.01 3.81 -32.13
CA GLN A 63 -2.04 4.92 -31.99
C GLN A 63 -2.45 6.12 -32.86
N GLY A 64 -2.97 5.89 -34.07
CA GLY A 64 -3.56 6.92 -34.90
C GLY A 64 -4.77 7.59 -34.25
N PHE A 65 -5.70 6.81 -33.69
CA PHE A 65 -6.84 7.33 -32.93
C PHE A 65 -6.39 8.14 -31.70
N MET A 66 -5.47 7.58 -30.89
CA MET A 66 -4.90 8.22 -29.72
C MET A 66 -4.19 9.53 -30.04
N SER A 67 -3.53 9.63 -31.20
CA SER A 67 -2.94 10.89 -31.68
C SER A 67 -4.00 11.99 -31.85
N ARG A 68 -5.11 11.68 -32.52
CA ARG A 68 -6.22 12.63 -32.73
C ARG A 68 -6.86 13.05 -31.42
N VAL A 69 -7.07 12.11 -30.50
CA VAL A 69 -7.59 12.39 -29.15
C VAL A 69 -6.64 13.30 -28.38
N LEU A 70 -5.33 13.03 -28.43
CA LEU A 70 -4.31 13.82 -27.72
C LEU A 70 -4.25 15.26 -28.26
N GLU A 71 -4.38 15.46 -29.56
CA GLU A 71 -4.42 16.80 -30.17
C GLU A 71 -5.64 17.62 -29.73
N GLN A 72 -6.77 16.96 -29.46
CA GLN A 72 -8.02 17.58 -29.03
C GLN A 72 -8.26 17.54 -27.51
N ARG A 73 -7.25 17.11 -26.73
CA ARG A 73 -7.36 16.99 -25.28
C ARG A 73 -7.63 18.35 -24.62
N SER A 74 -8.39 18.33 -23.53
CA SER A 74 -8.63 19.51 -22.71
C SER A 74 -7.46 19.78 -21.76
N PRO A 75 -6.79 20.94 -21.85
CA PRO A 75 -5.76 21.32 -20.88
C PRO A 75 -6.30 21.39 -19.45
N GLU A 76 -7.57 21.78 -19.29
CA GLU A 76 -8.22 21.92 -17.98
C GLU A 76 -8.45 20.57 -17.30
N LEU A 77 -8.92 19.55 -18.05
CA LEU A 77 -9.04 18.20 -17.53
C LEU A 77 -7.68 17.58 -17.20
N ASN A 78 -6.67 17.83 -18.05
CA ASN A 78 -5.31 17.36 -17.80
C ASN A 78 -4.74 17.96 -16.52
N ALA A 79 -4.91 19.27 -16.30
CA ALA A 79 -4.42 19.95 -15.09
C ALA A 79 -5.01 19.34 -13.81
N VAL A 80 -6.26 18.86 -13.85
CA VAL A 80 -6.85 18.12 -12.72
C VAL A 80 -6.10 16.83 -12.44
N TYR A 81 -5.74 16.06 -13.47
CA TYR A 81 -5.02 14.79 -13.30
C TYR A 81 -3.56 15.00 -12.91
N ASP A 82 -2.88 15.96 -13.54
CA ASP A 82 -1.47 16.28 -13.27
C ASP A 82 -1.30 16.81 -11.85
N GLY A 83 -2.12 17.80 -11.44
CA GLY A 83 -2.05 18.39 -10.10
C GLY A 83 -2.41 17.43 -8.97
N ALA A 84 -3.16 16.36 -9.28
CA ALA A 84 -3.53 15.32 -8.33
C ALA A 84 -2.58 14.11 -8.32
N GLY A 85 -1.57 14.07 -9.21
CA GLY A 85 -0.76 12.88 -9.44
C GLY A 85 -1.57 11.65 -9.88
N ASP A 86 -2.72 11.87 -10.52
CA ASP A 86 -3.71 10.84 -10.86
C ASP A 86 -3.17 9.86 -11.91
N ARG A 87 -3.56 8.58 -11.84
CA ARG A 87 -3.14 7.55 -12.82
C ARG A 87 -3.74 7.74 -14.21
N ARG A 88 -4.77 8.57 -14.32
CA ARG A 88 -5.33 9.01 -15.58
C ARG A 88 -4.41 10.00 -16.28
N ARG A 89 -3.40 10.60 -15.62
CA ARG A 89 -2.48 11.55 -16.27
C ARG A 89 -1.81 10.95 -17.51
N LEU A 90 -1.53 11.83 -18.46
CA LEU A 90 -0.76 11.46 -19.65
C LEU A 90 0.69 11.21 -19.23
N GLN A 91 1.23 10.04 -19.59
CA GLN A 91 2.54 9.61 -19.10
C GLN A 91 3.71 10.24 -19.85
N ARG A 92 3.44 10.95 -20.96
CA ARG A 92 4.46 11.59 -21.80
C ARG A 92 4.07 13.04 -22.07
N PRO A 93 5.06 13.94 -22.22
CA PRO A 93 4.81 15.37 -22.27
C PRO A 93 4.22 15.86 -23.59
N SER A 94 4.45 15.14 -24.70
CA SER A 94 3.97 15.55 -26.02
C SER A 94 3.61 14.38 -26.94
N LEU A 95 2.90 14.68 -28.02
CA LEU A 95 2.56 13.73 -29.08
C LEU A 95 3.81 13.13 -29.75
N GLU A 96 4.87 13.93 -29.89
CA GLU A 96 6.15 13.48 -30.44
C GLU A 96 6.77 12.36 -29.59
N HIS A 97 6.81 12.54 -28.27
CA HIS A 97 7.28 11.50 -27.34
C HIS A 97 6.41 10.23 -27.36
N TYR A 98 5.10 10.36 -27.61
CA TYR A 98 4.23 9.20 -27.84
C TYR A 98 4.58 8.51 -29.16
N ARG A 99 4.76 9.24 -30.26
CA ARG A 99 5.14 8.69 -31.57
C ARG A 99 6.48 7.97 -31.53
N GLU A 100 7.49 8.54 -30.88
CA GLU A 100 8.79 7.89 -30.68
C GLU A 100 8.65 6.56 -29.94
N HIS A 101 7.85 6.56 -28.87
CA HIS A 101 7.62 5.33 -28.14
C HIS A 101 6.84 4.29 -28.94
N TRP A 102 5.77 4.69 -29.61
CA TRP A 102 5.01 3.80 -30.49
C TRP A 102 5.90 3.21 -31.57
N GLY A 103 6.80 4.00 -32.16
CA GLY A 103 7.83 3.50 -33.08
C GLY A 103 8.70 2.41 -32.47
N ARG A 104 9.16 2.60 -31.22
CA ARG A 104 9.95 1.58 -30.50
C ARG A 104 9.14 0.31 -30.23
N VAL A 105 7.95 0.41 -29.64
CA VAL A 105 7.16 -0.79 -29.29
C VAL A 105 6.66 -1.53 -30.52
N ASN A 106 6.30 -0.82 -31.60
CA ASN A 106 5.94 -1.45 -32.87
C ASN A 106 7.15 -2.18 -33.48
N GLY A 107 8.36 -1.63 -33.34
CA GLY A 107 9.60 -2.31 -33.75
C GLY A 107 9.89 -3.58 -32.95
N VAL A 108 9.49 -3.64 -31.67
CA VAL A 108 9.56 -4.88 -30.86
C VAL A 108 8.53 -5.89 -31.34
N VAL A 109 7.26 -5.47 -31.44
CA VAL A 109 6.20 -6.40 -31.84
C VAL A 109 6.39 -6.93 -33.26
N GLY A 110 6.94 -6.13 -34.17
CA GLY A 110 7.24 -6.57 -35.55
C GLY A 110 8.22 -7.75 -35.64
N ARG A 111 9.06 -7.96 -34.61
CA ARG A 111 9.93 -9.13 -34.49
C ARG A 111 9.43 -10.18 -33.49
N SER A 112 8.40 -9.86 -32.71
CA SER A 112 7.88 -10.67 -31.60
C SER A 112 6.36 -10.83 -31.68
N PRO A 113 5.83 -11.69 -32.58
CA PRO A 113 4.40 -11.71 -32.90
C PRO A 113 3.49 -12.07 -31.72
N HIS A 114 3.98 -12.79 -30.71
CA HIS A 114 3.22 -13.12 -29.50
C HIS A 114 2.84 -11.88 -28.68
N LEU A 115 3.52 -10.75 -28.89
CA LEU A 115 3.27 -9.48 -28.18
C LEU A 115 2.23 -8.58 -28.87
N HIS A 116 1.74 -8.93 -30.07
CA HIS A 116 0.72 -8.13 -30.77
C HIS A 116 -0.56 -7.97 -29.95
N LYS A 117 -1.08 -9.08 -29.41
CA LYS A 117 -2.35 -9.06 -28.64
C LYS A 117 -2.20 -8.27 -27.33
N PRO A 118 -1.18 -8.51 -26.47
CA PRO A 118 -0.94 -7.69 -25.29
C PRO A 118 -0.84 -6.19 -25.58
N LEU A 119 -0.09 -5.79 -26.62
CA LEU A 119 0.05 -4.38 -26.98
C LEU A 119 -1.26 -3.77 -27.46
N ARG A 120 -1.97 -4.43 -28.38
CA ARG A 120 -3.28 -3.96 -28.86
C ARG A 120 -4.27 -3.79 -27.72
N ASP A 121 -4.39 -4.82 -26.88
CA ASP A 121 -5.36 -4.83 -25.78
C ASP A 121 -5.05 -3.72 -24.75
N SER A 122 -3.77 -3.44 -24.49
CA SER A 122 -3.32 -2.30 -23.67
C SER A 122 -3.70 -0.96 -24.30
N HIS A 123 -3.41 -0.77 -25.59
CA HIS A 123 -3.76 0.45 -26.31
C HIS A 123 -5.28 0.67 -26.42
N CYS A 124 -6.11 -0.38 -26.52
CA CYS A 124 -7.57 -0.22 -26.46
C CYS A 124 -8.01 0.39 -25.12
N ARG A 125 -7.43 -0.07 -24.00
CA ARG A 125 -7.74 0.45 -22.67
C ARG A 125 -7.27 1.89 -22.52
N GLN A 126 -6.04 2.19 -22.95
CA GLN A 126 -5.50 3.54 -22.93
C GLN A 126 -6.31 4.50 -23.82
N ALA A 127 -6.69 4.07 -25.03
CA ALA A 127 -7.50 4.86 -25.96
C ALA A 127 -8.88 5.21 -25.37
N VAL A 128 -9.57 4.24 -24.75
CA VAL A 128 -10.85 4.50 -24.07
C VAL A 128 -10.65 5.44 -22.88
N MET A 129 -9.59 5.23 -22.10
CA MET A 129 -9.25 6.12 -20.99
C MET A 129 -9.08 7.56 -21.48
N TRP A 130 -8.33 7.77 -22.57
CA TRP A 130 -8.12 9.09 -23.15
C TRP A 130 -9.42 9.71 -23.68
N TRP A 131 -10.20 8.95 -24.43
CA TRP A 131 -11.49 9.37 -24.96
C TRP A 131 -12.45 9.86 -23.87
N THR A 132 -12.58 9.08 -22.80
CA THR A 132 -13.50 9.37 -21.70
C THR A 132 -12.97 10.46 -20.77
N HIS A 133 -11.68 10.47 -20.46
CA HIS A 133 -11.13 11.32 -19.39
C HIS A 133 -10.49 12.61 -19.85
N HIS A 134 -9.95 12.66 -21.07
CA HIS A 134 -9.15 13.81 -21.55
C HIS A 134 -9.87 14.67 -22.59
N LEU A 135 -10.99 14.19 -23.14
CA LEU A 135 -11.86 15.00 -23.99
C LEU A 135 -13.02 15.61 -23.18
N THR A 136 -13.41 16.82 -23.55
CA THR A 136 -14.70 17.41 -23.16
C THR A 136 -15.84 16.71 -23.89
N GLU A 137 -17.07 16.88 -23.40
CA GLU A 137 -18.24 16.36 -24.10
C GLU A 137 -18.41 16.99 -25.49
N ASP A 138 -18.12 18.28 -25.64
CA ASP A 138 -18.23 18.96 -26.94
C ASP A 138 -17.20 18.44 -27.95
N ALA A 139 -15.98 18.12 -27.50
CA ALA A 139 -14.95 17.49 -28.33
C ALA A 139 -15.38 16.08 -28.78
N ARG A 140 -15.91 15.25 -27.86
CA ARG A 140 -16.49 13.94 -28.23
C ARG A 140 -17.64 14.10 -29.22
N ALA A 141 -18.51 15.09 -29.02
CA ALA A 141 -19.62 15.38 -29.94
C ALA A 141 -19.13 15.78 -31.34
N ALA A 142 -18.03 16.54 -31.44
CA ALA A 142 -17.41 16.88 -32.71
C ALA A 142 -16.88 15.64 -33.44
N PHE A 143 -16.17 14.75 -32.75
CA PHE A 143 -15.73 13.47 -33.31
C PHE A 143 -16.91 12.59 -33.74
N ARG A 144 -17.98 12.52 -32.94
CA ARG A 144 -19.21 11.79 -33.31
C ARG A 144 -19.84 12.32 -34.60
N ARG A 145 -19.92 13.65 -34.76
CA ARG A 145 -20.41 14.28 -36.00
C ARG A 145 -19.52 13.99 -37.21
N ALA A 146 -18.20 13.88 -36.99
CA ALA A 146 -17.24 13.49 -38.02
C ALA A 146 -17.27 11.98 -38.35
N GLY A 147 -18.07 11.18 -37.63
CA GLY A 147 -18.16 9.73 -37.83
C GLY A 147 -16.92 8.97 -37.34
N GLU A 148 -16.15 9.54 -36.41
CA GLU A 148 -14.97 8.88 -35.83
C GLU A 148 -15.40 7.63 -35.07
N THR A 149 -14.79 6.49 -35.38
CA THR A 149 -15.04 5.25 -34.65
C THR A 149 -14.19 5.16 -33.39
N VAL A 150 -14.78 4.70 -32.29
CA VAL A 150 -14.15 4.63 -30.97
C VAL A 150 -13.85 3.16 -30.61
N PRO A 151 -12.64 2.81 -30.16
CA PRO A 151 -12.36 1.46 -29.70
C PRO A 151 -13.12 1.15 -28.41
N MET A 152 -13.57 -0.09 -28.27
CA MET A 152 -14.04 -0.66 -27.02
C MET A 152 -12.88 -1.30 -26.25
N LEU A 153 -13.06 -1.54 -24.95
CA LEU A 153 -12.12 -2.33 -24.16
C LEU A 153 -12.18 -3.81 -24.55
N PRO A 154 -11.10 -4.58 -24.38
CA PRO A 154 -11.14 -6.04 -24.43
C PRO A 154 -12.04 -6.60 -23.32
N GLU A 155 -12.93 -7.53 -23.69
CA GLU A 155 -13.86 -8.25 -22.78
C GLU A 155 -13.33 -9.62 -22.35
N GLU A 156 -12.14 -9.97 -22.78
CA GLU A 156 -11.39 -11.16 -22.36
C GLU A 156 -10.48 -10.82 -21.17
N GLU A 157 -9.97 -11.87 -20.52
CA GLU A 157 -8.88 -11.71 -19.55
C GLU A 157 -7.61 -11.16 -20.21
N LYS A 158 -6.76 -10.53 -19.39
CA LYS A 158 -5.48 -9.98 -19.88
C LYS A 158 -4.62 -11.12 -20.43
N PRO A 159 -4.24 -11.09 -21.72
CA PRO A 159 -3.24 -12.04 -22.20
C PRO A 159 -1.92 -11.78 -21.45
N PRO A 160 -1.22 -12.83 -21.00
CA PRO A 160 0.05 -12.65 -20.32
C PRO A 160 1.06 -12.03 -21.28
N CYS A 161 1.70 -10.93 -20.88
CA CYS A 161 2.84 -10.39 -21.62
C CYS A 161 4.11 -11.09 -21.14
N ARG A 162 4.60 -12.03 -21.93
CA ARG A 162 5.81 -12.81 -21.61
C ARG A 162 6.95 -12.33 -22.51
N ALA A 163 7.91 -11.66 -21.88
CA ALA A 163 9.17 -11.35 -22.53
C ALA A 163 10.09 -12.57 -22.54
N SER A 164 10.82 -12.74 -23.63
CA SER A 164 11.96 -13.64 -23.69
C SER A 164 13.03 -13.17 -22.69
N PRO A 165 13.67 -14.09 -21.92
CA PRO A 165 14.61 -13.70 -20.85
C PRO A 165 15.72 -12.75 -21.28
N ASP A 166 16.15 -12.85 -22.54
CA ASP A 166 17.30 -12.11 -23.09
C ASP A 166 16.90 -10.94 -24.02
N ASP A 167 15.61 -10.66 -24.24
CA ASP A 167 15.17 -9.51 -25.07
C ASP A 167 14.67 -8.36 -24.18
N GLU A 168 15.59 -7.45 -23.85
CA GLU A 168 15.30 -6.23 -23.08
C GLU A 168 14.19 -5.38 -23.70
N GLY A 169 14.02 -5.43 -25.03
CA GLY A 169 12.96 -4.72 -25.75
C GLY A 169 11.58 -5.32 -25.47
N GLU A 170 11.47 -6.65 -25.45
CA GLU A 170 10.24 -7.33 -25.02
C GLU A 170 9.94 -7.04 -23.54
N GLY A 171 10.96 -7.05 -22.68
CA GLY A 171 10.84 -6.72 -21.27
C GLY A 171 10.28 -5.30 -21.06
N ALA A 172 10.88 -4.31 -21.73
CA ALA A 172 10.43 -2.92 -21.68
C ALA A 172 9.01 -2.74 -22.24
N LEU A 173 8.64 -3.46 -23.30
CA LEU A 173 7.28 -3.45 -23.84
C LEU A 173 6.28 -4.00 -22.81
N CYS A 174 6.57 -5.15 -22.22
CA CYS A 174 5.66 -5.78 -21.26
C CYS A 174 5.46 -4.92 -20.00
N LEU A 175 6.51 -4.25 -19.53
CA LEU A 175 6.39 -3.25 -18.48
C LEU A 175 5.47 -2.09 -18.90
N GLY A 176 5.63 -1.58 -20.12
CA GLY A 176 4.76 -0.53 -20.68
C GLY A 176 3.29 -0.97 -20.79
N VAL A 177 3.03 -2.18 -21.28
CA VAL A 177 1.69 -2.78 -21.38
C VAL A 177 0.97 -2.75 -20.05
N GLU A 178 1.65 -3.09 -18.95
CA GLU A 178 1.07 -3.04 -17.60
C GLU A 178 0.88 -1.61 -17.07
N GLN A 179 1.84 -0.72 -17.30
CA GLN A 179 1.73 0.68 -16.85
C GLN A 179 0.57 1.43 -17.52
N GLU A 180 0.31 1.15 -18.79
CA GLU A 180 -0.72 1.82 -19.58
C GLU A 180 -2.14 1.28 -19.27
N ASN A 181 -2.25 0.17 -18.53
CA ASN A 181 -3.50 -0.48 -18.10
C ASN A 181 -4.08 0.09 -16.79
N SER A 182 -4.30 1.40 -16.72
CA SER A 182 -4.71 2.06 -15.46
C SER A 182 -6.21 1.95 -15.11
N CYS A 183 -7.08 1.56 -16.05
CA CYS A 183 -8.53 1.47 -15.82
C CYS A 183 -8.92 0.54 -14.68
N ASP A 184 -8.19 -0.58 -14.51
CA ASP A 184 -8.46 -1.57 -13.47
C ASP A 184 -8.39 -1.00 -12.05
N TRP A 185 -7.62 0.07 -11.85
CA TRP A 185 -7.42 0.66 -10.53
C TRP A 185 -8.68 1.37 -10.00
N CYS A 186 -9.40 2.09 -10.86
CA CYS A 186 -10.64 2.78 -10.50
C CYS A 186 -11.88 1.90 -10.68
N HIS A 187 -11.87 1.02 -11.70
CA HIS A 187 -13.07 0.36 -12.18
C HIS A 187 -13.18 -1.12 -11.74
N SER A 188 -12.19 -1.68 -11.05
CA SER A 188 -12.34 -2.98 -10.38
C SER A 188 -13.17 -2.86 -9.09
N LYS A 189 -13.81 -3.96 -8.68
CA LYS A 189 -14.39 -4.05 -7.33
C LYS A 189 -13.28 -4.37 -6.31
N GLN A 190 -13.44 -3.88 -5.08
CA GLN A 190 -12.44 -4.07 -4.01
C GLN A 190 -12.20 -5.54 -3.67
N GLU A 191 -13.21 -6.38 -3.85
CA GLU A 191 -13.13 -7.82 -3.62
C GLU A 191 -12.06 -8.51 -4.48
N GLU A 192 -11.53 -7.89 -5.54
CA GLU A 192 -10.59 -8.47 -6.52
C GLU A 192 -9.21 -7.85 -6.53
N ARG A 193 -8.93 -6.99 -5.54
CA ARG A 193 -7.60 -6.42 -5.39
C ARG A 193 -6.55 -7.55 -5.39
N HIS A 194 -6.84 -8.67 -4.74
CA HIS A 194 -6.03 -9.90 -4.61
C HIS A 194 -5.62 -10.65 -5.91
N LEU A 195 -5.96 -10.17 -7.11
CA LEU A 195 -5.61 -10.86 -8.36
C LEU A 195 -4.33 -10.27 -9.00
N PRO A 196 -3.42 -11.10 -9.55
CA PRO A 196 -2.20 -10.62 -10.22
C PRO A 196 -2.50 -9.56 -11.32
N GLY A 197 -1.78 -8.43 -11.31
CA GLY A 197 -1.93 -7.36 -12.31
C GLY A 197 -3.09 -6.38 -12.07
N LYS A 198 -3.64 -6.32 -10.84
CA LYS A 198 -4.79 -5.48 -10.45
C LYS A 198 -4.51 -4.44 -9.34
N HIS A 199 -3.25 -4.22 -8.95
CA HIS A 199 -2.83 -3.36 -7.83
C HIS A 199 -2.01 -2.10 -8.22
N ALA A 200 -1.64 -1.32 -7.20
CA ALA A 200 -0.75 -0.16 -7.31
C ALA A 200 0.69 -0.57 -7.75
N PRO A 201 1.55 0.37 -8.25
CA PRO A 201 2.61 0.03 -9.21
C PRO A 201 3.59 -1.01 -8.66
N ASN A 202 4.09 -1.80 -9.60
CA ASN A 202 5.23 -2.68 -9.52
C ASN A 202 6.43 -1.97 -8.84
N ALA A 203 7.08 -2.61 -7.86
CA ALA A 203 8.36 -2.17 -7.30
C ALA A 203 9.49 -2.09 -8.35
N LEU A 204 9.26 -2.65 -9.55
CA LEU A 204 10.12 -2.55 -10.73
C LEU A 204 9.85 -1.30 -11.61
N ASP A 205 8.97 -0.38 -11.21
CA ASP A 205 8.90 0.94 -11.85
C ASP A 205 10.17 1.72 -11.47
N ALA A 206 10.97 2.14 -12.44
CA ALA A 206 12.17 2.96 -12.20
C ALA A 206 11.87 4.31 -11.52
N ARG A 207 10.60 4.72 -11.43
CA ARG A 207 10.13 5.88 -10.64
C ARG A 207 9.61 5.50 -9.25
N PHE A 208 9.40 4.22 -8.97
CA PHE A 208 9.23 3.72 -7.62
C PHE A 208 10.61 3.60 -6.97
N VAL A 209 11.10 4.74 -6.47
CA VAL A 209 11.97 4.71 -5.31
C VAL A 209 11.05 4.28 -4.16
N GLY A 210 10.81 2.97 -4.02
CA GLY A 210 10.52 2.43 -2.69
C GLY A 210 11.61 2.96 -1.76
N PRO A 211 11.34 3.19 -0.47
CA PRO A 211 12.30 3.88 0.40
C PRO A 211 13.58 3.04 0.53
N ASP A 212 14.50 3.22 -0.41
CA ASP A 212 15.92 3.30 -0.18
C ASP A 212 16.11 4.53 0.69
N ASP A 213 15.85 4.39 1.99
CA ASP A 213 16.56 5.22 2.95
C ASP A 213 18.05 4.82 3.03
N GLY A 214 18.45 3.76 2.31
CA GLY A 214 19.83 3.33 2.15
C GLY A 214 20.40 2.71 3.41
N ASN A 215 19.56 2.36 4.39
CA ASN A 215 20.00 1.97 5.72
C ASN A 215 20.85 3.09 6.38
N PRO A 216 20.28 4.26 6.70
CA PRO A 216 21.08 5.41 7.13
C PRO A 216 21.84 5.15 8.45
N HIS A 217 21.34 4.21 9.25
CA HIS A 217 21.92 3.76 10.51
C HIS A 217 22.93 2.62 10.36
N GLY A 218 23.13 2.12 9.14
CA GLY A 218 24.11 1.10 8.83
C GLY A 218 23.83 -0.26 9.48
N TRP A 219 22.59 -0.55 9.90
CA TRP A 219 22.16 -1.85 10.42
C TRP A 219 22.49 -2.96 9.43
N ASP A 220 23.70 -3.52 9.53
CA ASP A 220 24.15 -4.60 8.67
C ASP A 220 23.44 -5.88 9.12
N ARG A 221 22.18 -5.97 8.70
CA ARG A 221 21.43 -7.22 8.60
C ARG A 221 22.32 -8.14 7.79
N LYS A 222 22.56 -9.37 8.26
CA LYS A 222 23.48 -10.38 7.70
C LYS A 222 23.71 -10.26 6.17
N ARG A 223 22.63 -10.07 5.41
CA ARG A 223 22.62 -9.40 4.11
C ARG A 223 21.27 -8.70 3.92
N ARG A 224 21.23 -7.46 3.37
CA ARG A 224 19.96 -6.89 2.87
C ARG A 224 19.45 -7.77 1.74
N CYS A 225 18.20 -8.17 1.85
CA CYS A 225 17.55 -9.05 0.93
C CYS A 225 16.10 -8.62 0.91
N ASP A 226 15.73 -7.77 -0.04
CA ASP A 226 14.32 -7.44 -0.33
C ASP A 226 13.89 -8.25 -1.57
N GLN A 227 12.59 -8.47 -1.78
CA GLN A 227 12.08 -9.33 -2.85
C GLN A 227 12.51 -8.87 -4.27
N ASP A 228 12.85 -7.59 -4.43
CA ASP A 228 13.32 -6.97 -5.66
C ASP A 228 14.86 -6.99 -5.82
N TYR A 229 15.62 -7.52 -4.85
CA TYR A 229 17.06 -7.75 -4.99
C TYR A 229 17.34 -8.90 -5.97
N LYS A 230 17.91 -8.57 -7.12
CA LYS A 230 18.14 -9.53 -8.22
C LYS A 230 19.52 -10.18 -8.22
N ASP A 231 20.54 -9.56 -7.62
CA ASP A 231 21.92 -10.05 -7.70
C ASP A 231 22.73 -9.79 -6.41
N PRO A 232 23.08 -10.84 -5.64
CA PRO A 232 22.53 -12.19 -5.74
C PRO A 232 21.08 -12.24 -5.22
N PRO A 233 20.23 -13.13 -5.75
CA PRO A 233 18.87 -13.35 -5.24
C PRO A 233 18.86 -13.65 -3.75
N CYS A 234 17.77 -13.28 -3.09
CA CYS A 234 17.50 -13.65 -1.71
C CYS A 234 17.57 -15.17 -1.47
N GLY A 235 18.25 -15.54 -0.39
CA GLY A 235 18.40 -16.90 0.10
C GLY A 235 18.07 -17.01 1.58
N ILE A 236 18.29 -18.21 2.11
CA ILE A 236 18.00 -18.58 3.50
C ILE A 236 18.93 -17.82 4.46
N CYS A 237 18.42 -17.44 5.63
CA CYS A 237 19.13 -16.68 6.66
C CYS A 237 19.57 -15.28 6.26
N GLU A 238 18.91 -14.69 5.25
CA GLU A 238 19.16 -13.33 4.79
C GLU A 238 17.99 -12.41 5.14
N GLY A 239 18.25 -11.11 5.27
CA GLY A 239 17.26 -10.15 5.76
C GLY A 239 16.74 -10.43 7.18
N VAL A 240 17.41 -11.33 7.92
CA VAL A 240 17.15 -11.60 9.33
C VAL A 240 17.52 -10.35 10.16
N GLY A 241 16.52 -9.74 10.78
CA GLY A 241 16.70 -8.67 11.76
C GLY A 241 16.75 -9.15 13.20
N GLY A 242 16.37 -8.27 14.12
CA GLY A 242 16.34 -8.57 15.54
C GLY A 242 15.85 -7.41 16.40
N VAL A 243 16.19 -7.42 17.69
CA VAL A 243 15.73 -6.42 18.67
C VAL A 243 16.66 -5.21 18.63
N ALA A 244 16.22 -4.13 18.00
CA ALA A 244 16.93 -2.85 17.98
C ALA A 244 16.46 -1.94 19.13
N TRP A 245 17.37 -1.11 19.67
CA TRP A 245 17.05 -0.16 20.74
C TRP A 245 17.63 1.25 20.54
N SER A 246 18.39 1.49 19.48
CA SER A 246 18.82 2.85 19.10
C SER A 246 19.22 2.94 17.62
N ASP A 247 19.51 4.17 17.18
CA ASP A 247 20.02 4.52 15.86
C ASP A 247 21.47 4.08 15.59
N ARG A 248 22.19 3.56 16.60
CA ARG A 248 23.57 3.05 16.43
C ARG A 248 23.54 1.66 15.80
N ASN A 249 24.52 1.37 14.95
CA ASN A 249 24.58 0.10 14.23
C ASN A 249 24.68 -1.11 15.18
N GLU A 250 25.43 -0.95 16.27
CA GLU A 250 25.71 -2.03 17.23
C GLU A 250 24.56 -2.22 18.23
N ASP A 251 23.58 -1.33 18.24
CA ASP A 251 22.45 -1.34 19.18
C ASP A 251 21.29 -2.20 18.67
N ILE A 252 21.63 -3.41 18.22
CA ILE A 252 20.70 -4.43 17.78
C ILE A 252 21.21 -5.82 18.19
N HIS A 253 20.28 -6.65 18.66
CA HIS A 253 20.54 -8.08 18.86
C HIS A 253 19.91 -8.87 17.72
N LEU A 254 20.73 -9.27 16.75
CA LEU A 254 20.29 -10.08 15.61
C LEU A 254 19.93 -11.50 16.04
N ALA A 255 18.88 -12.05 15.43
CA ALA A 255 18.55 -13.45 15.60
C ALA A 255 19.66 -14.36 15.02
N SER A 256 19.94 -15.45 15.74
CA SER A 256 20.67 -16.61 15.21
C SER A 256 19.93 -17.17 14.00
N CYS A 257 20.67 -17.68 13.01
CA CYS A 257 20.07 -18.38 11.88
C CYS A 257 21.03 -19.39 11.27
N THR A 258 20.52 -20.61 11.05
CA THR A 258 21.19 -21.73 10.40
C THR A 258 20.31 -22.26 9.26
N PRO A 259 20.79 -22.25 7.99
CA PRO A 259 20.04 -22.82 6.88
C PRO A 259 19.81 -24.32 7.10
N LEU A 260 18.61 -24.82 6.78
CA LEU A 260 18.30 -26.25 6.87
C LEU A 260 18.02 -26.85 5.49
N LYS A 261 17.12 -26.26 4.71
CA LYS A 261 16.70 -26.77 3.41
C LYS A 261 16.34 -25.64 2.44
N ALA A 262 16.93 -25.67 1.25
CA ALA A 262 16.55 -24.82 0.13
C ALA A 262 15.09 -25.08 -0.32
N PRO A 263 14.43 -24.14 -1.03
CA PRO A 263 13.04 -24.30 -1.45
C PRO A 263 12.74 -25.62 -2.17
N HIS A 264 13.65 -26.09 -3.02
CA HIS A 264 13.48 -27.33 -3.79
C HIS A 264 13.72 -28.61 -2.97
N GLU A 265 14.24 -28.50 -1.75
CA GLU A 265 14.53 -29.61 -0.84
C GLU A 265 13.43 -29.80 0.23
N VAL A 266 12.49 -28.86 0.32
CA VAL A 266 11.37 -28.92 1.25
C VAL A 266 10.17 -29.58 0.58
N ASP A 267 9.51 -30.48 1.30
CA ASP A 267 8.19 -30.96 0.88
C ASP A 267 7.18 -29.81 0.99
N MET A 268 6.80 -29.26 -0.16
CA MET A 268 5.90 -28.11 -0.26
C MET A 268 4.52 -28.36 0.36
N ALA A 269 4.09 -29.62 0.55
CA ALA A 269 2.86 -29.92 1.28
C ALA A 269 2.96 -29.55 2.78
N THR A 270 4.17 -29.54 3.34
CA THR A 270 4.42 -29.16 4.73
C THR A 270 4.55 -27.65 4.93
N VAL A 271 4.73 -26.90 3.85
CA VAL A 271 4.94 -25.46 3.91
C VAL A 271 3.65 -24.74 4.31
N ALA A 272 3.77 -23.79 5.23
CA ALA A 272 2.67 -22.96 5.71
C ALA A 272 2.79 -21.51 5.18
N PRO A 273 1.92 -21.06 4.26
CA PRO A 273 1.93 -19.68 3.81
C PRO A 273 1.72 -18.68 4.96
N PRO A 274 2.30 -17.47 4.90
CA PRO A 274 2.24 -16.47 5.96
C PRO A 274 0.90 -15.72 5.97
N VAL A 275 -0.17 -16.46 6.24
CA VAL A 275 -1.55 -15.97 6.26
C VAL A 275 -2.05 -15.93 7.70
N TYR A 276 -2.62 -14.81 8.11
CA TYR A 276 -3.31 -14.69 9.39
C TYR A 276 -4.66 -15.42 9.35
N PRO A 277 -5.15 -15.93 10.49
CA PRO A 277 -6.56 -16.26 10.65
C PRO A 277 -7.42 -15.02 10.45
N LYS A 278 -8.66 -15.21 9.98
CA LYS A 278 -9.62 -14.09 9.82
C LYS A 278 -9.96 -13.42 11.15
N ALA A 279 -9.91 -14.17 12.24
CA ALA A 279 -9.97 -13.65 13.59
C ALA A 279 -9.00 -14.43 14.48
N PHE A 280 -8.32 -13.75 15.41
CA PHE A 280 -7.47 -14.41 16.40
C PHE A 280 -7.23 -13.56 17.64
N THR A 281 -6.83 -14.25 18.71
CA THR A 281 -6.18 -13.66 19.88
C THR A 281 -4.79 -14.28 20.02
N SER A 282 -3.77 -13.46 20.28
CA SER A 282 -2.46 -13.92 20.75
C SER A 282 -2.17 -13.32 22.12
N THR A 283 -2.10 -14.14 23.16
CA THR A 283 -1.81 -13.70 24.55
C THR A 283 -0.32 -13.72 24.89
N LYS A 284 0.52 -14.08 23.93
CA LYS A 284 1.98 -14.11 24.06
C LYS A 284 2.59 -13.46 22.83
N TYR A 285 2.45 -12.14 22.79
CA TYR A 285 2.88 -11.30 21.69
C TYR A 285 4.01 -10.38 22.15
N LYS A 286 5.03 -10.20 21.31
CA LYS A 286 6.08 -9.20 21.54
C LYS A 286 6.23 -8.36 20.29
N ASP A 287 6.53 -7.09 20.48
CA ASP A 287 6.77 -6.16 19.38
C ASP A 287 8.00 -5.29 19.68
N VAL A 288 8.73 -4.94 18.64
CA VAL A 288 9.69 -3.84 18.67
C VAL A 288 9.21 -2.85 17.64
N LEU A 289 8.54 -1.79 18.09
CA LEU A 289 8.08 -0.72 17.22
C LEU A 289 9.21 0.27 16.99
N ILE A 290 9.48 0.56 15.72
CA ILE A 290 10.46 1.55 15.28
C ILE A 290 9.73 2.61 14.46
N GLY A 291 9.98 3.87 14.74
CA GLY A 291 9.52 4.95 13.87
C GLY A 291 9.96 6.31 14.37
N ARG A 292 9.80 7.32 13.52
CA ARG A 292 10.45 8.61 13.72
C ARG A 292 10.08 9.25 15.03
N LYS A 293 11.07 9.81 15.70
CA LYS A 293 10.87 10.56 16.95
C LYS A 293 10.15 11.88 16.68
N GLN A 294 8.86 11.93 17.00
CA GLN A 294 8.03 13.15 16.91
C GLN A 294 7.85 13.83 18.27
N ASP A 295 8.13 13.13 19.36
CA ASP A 295 8.06 13.67 20.71
C ASP A 295 9.17 13.09 21.59
N PRO A 296 9.55 13.75 22.70
CA PRO A 296 10.64 13.31 23.56
C PRO A 296 10.44 11.92 24.19
N PHE A 297 9.19 11.47 24.30
CA PHE A 297 8.78 10.27 25.03
C PHE A 297 8.41 9.10 24.12
N CYS A 298 8.40 9.30 22.81
CA CYS A 298 8.01 8.28 21.84
C CYS A 298 6.56 7.79 22.04
N PHE A 299 5.66 8.70 22.42
CA PHE A 299 4.22 8.41 22.53
C PHE A 299 3.46 8.64 21.21
N LYS A 300 3.99 9.51 20.34
CA LYS A 300 3.42 9.95 19.07
C LYS A 300 4.28 9.48 17.91
N PHE A 301 4.58 8.18 17.81
CA PHE A 301 5.17 7.66 16.58
C PHE A 301 4.40 6.45 16.08
N PHE A 302 4.34 6.35 14.76
CA PHE A 302 3.78 5.20 14.06
C PHE A 302 4.89 4.55 13.26
N PRO A 303 4.94 3.21 13.22
CA PRO A 303 5.86 2.53 12.34
C PRO A 303 5.64 2.99 10.91
N GLU A 304 6.68 3.56 10.32
CA GLU A 304 6.65 4.00 8.93
C GLU A 304 7.71 3.29 8.11
N ASN A 305 7.70 3.49 6.81
CA ASN A 305 8.66 2.88 5.89
C ASN A 305 9.90 3.76 5.69
N ASN A 306 10.12 4.76 6.56
CA ASN A 306 11.18 5.73 6.39
C ASN A 306 11.89 5.98 7.73
N SER A 307 13.11 5.45 7.86
CA SER A 307 13.97 5.67 9.03
C SER A 307 14.95 6.84 8.92
N SER A 308 14.69 7.81 8.04
CA SER A 308 15.55 8.99 8.03
C SER A 308 15.30 9.82 9.29
N GLY A 309 16.34 10.01 10.11
CA GLY A 309 16.31 10.93 11.24
C GLY A 309 16.70 10.25 12.54
N VAL A 310 16.14 10.75 13.64
CA VAL A 310 16.26 10.10 14.96
C VAL A 310 15.00 9.28 15.17
N GLU A 311 15.16 8.00 15.46
CA GLU A 311 14.03 7.08 15.63
C GLU A 311 13.70 6.86 17.12
N CYS A 312 12.48 6.38 17.33
CA CYS A 312 11.99 5.85 18.58
C CYS A 312 11.96 4.33 18.52
N TYR A 313 12.41 3.68 19.59
CA TYR A 313 12.43 2.23 19.73
C TYR A 313 11.61 1.84 20.95
N ARG A 314 10.54 1.08 20.74
CA ARG A 314 9.73 0.52 21.83
C ARG A 314 9.73 -0.99 21.73
N ALA A 315 10.54 -1.62 22.58
CA ALA A 315 10.42 -3.04 22.85
C ALA A 315 9.27 -3.25 23.85
N GLU A 316 8.15 -3.75 23.35
CA GLU A 316 6.89 -3.86 24.08
C GLU A 316 6.57 -5.31 24.42
N ASP A 317 6.04 -5.49 25.63
CA ASP A 317 5.52 -6.76 26.08
C ASP A 317 4.00 -6.79 25.83
N GLY A 318 3.58 -7.46 24.77
CA GLY A 318 2.18 -7.60 24.39
C GLY A 318 1.44 -8.52 25.34
N ILE A 319 0.54 -7.94 26.12
CA ILE A 319 -0.39 -8.68 26.99
C ILE A 319 -1.34 -9.51 26.13
N ALA A 320 -1.89 -8.89 25.10
CA ALA A 320 -2.73 -9.55 24.11
C ALA A 320 -2.79 -8.76 22.81
N LYS A 321 -2.88 -9.48 21.69
CA LYS A 321 -3.19 -8.95 20.36
C LYS A 321 -4.47 -9.60 19.86
N TYR A 322 -5.45 -8.79 19.51
CA TYR A 322 -6.76 -9.20 18.99
C TYR A 322 -6.88 -8.73 17.55
N TYR A 323 -7.39 -9.59 16.69
CA TYR A 323 -7.60 -9.28 15.29
C TYR A 323 -8.93 -9.87 14.82
N ASP A 324 -9.70 -9.11 14.06
CA ASP A 324 -10.91 -9.57 13.39
C ASP A 324 -11.14 -8.76 12.11
N ILE A 325 -10.85 -9.38 10.97
CA ILE A 325 -11.00 -8.71 9.68
C ILE A 325 -12.45 -8.44 9.31
N SER A 326 -13.40 -9.22 9.83
CA SER A 326 -14.83 -8.99 9.55
C SER A 326 -15.34 -7.68 10.16
N LYS A 327 -14.61 -7.17 11.16
CA LYS A 327 -14.84 -5.88 11.82
C LYS A 327 -13.87 -4.80 11.37
N GLU A 328 -12.94 -5.12 10.46
CA GLU A 328 -11.79 -4.28 10.11
C GLU A 328 -11.06 -3.76 11.37
N ALA A 329 -10.84 -4.65 12.34
CA ALA A 329 -10.39 -4.28 13.67
C ALA A 329 -9.14 -5.04 14.12
N VAL A 330 -8.22 -4.31 14.75
CA VAL A 330 -7.10 -4.87 15.50
C VAL A 330 -6.93 -4.07 16.79
N ARG A 331 -6.56 -4.77 17.85
CA ARG A 331 -6.17 -4.16 19.12
C ARG A 331 -4.95 -4.86 19.66
N THR A 332 -4.02 -4.09 20.21
CA THR A 332 -2.91 -4.63 20.99
C THR A 332 -2.82 -3.91 22.33
N ASP A 333 -2.72 -4.70 23.40
CA ASP A 333 -2.49 -4.24 24.75
C ASP A 333 -1.04 -4.51 25.14
N TYR A 334 -0.32 -3.48 25.59
CA TYR A 334 1.11 -3.52 25.87
C TYR A 334 1.41 -3.12 27.32
N ASN A 335 2.40 -3.81 27.89
CA ASN A 335 3.26 -3.23 28.93
C ASN A 335 4.46 -2.58 28.24
N VAL A 336 4.63 -1.27 28.47
CA VAL A 336 5.68 -0.47 27.83
C VAL A 336 6.75 -0.16 28.86
N LYS A 337 7.96 -0.63 28.59
CA LYS A 337 9.13 -0.28 29.39
C LYS A 337 9.61 1.11 29.00
N MET A 338 9.67 2.01 29.98
CA MET A 338 10.22 3.34 29.78
C MET A 338 11.72 3.32 30.00
N ASN A 339 12.49 3.80 29.01
CA ASN A 339 13.95 3.88 29.08
C ASN A 339 14.42 5.33 29.35
N GLY A 340 15.71 5.47 29.70
CA GLY A 340 16.34 6.77 29.93
C GLY A 340 15.83 7.50 31.18
N ALA A 341 15.76 8.83 31.12
CA ALA A 341 15.36 9.68 32.26
C ALA A 341 13.95 9.37 32.80
N PHE A 342 13.10 8.73 32.01
CA PHE A 342 11.73 8.40 32.38
C PHE A 342 11.54 6.99 32.93
N GLY A 343 12.56 6.13 32.89
CA GLY A 343 12.53 4.84 33.57
C GLY A 343 12.37 4.97 35.10
N LEU A 344 12.70 6.14 35.66
CA LEU A 344 12.49 6.48 37.07
C LEU A 344 11.00 6.57 37.46
N PHE A 345 10.08 6.76 36.51
CA PHE A 345 8.65 6.86 36.77
C PHE A 345 7.89 5.52 36.60
N GLY A 346 8.61 4.44 36.31
CA GLY A 346 8.06 3.10 36.15
C GLY A 346 7.53 2.79 34.74
N ASN A 347 7.07 1.56 34.56
CA ASN A 347 6.46 1.11 33.30
C ASN A 347 5.05 1.70 33.14
N ILE A 348 4.63 1.91 31.90
CA ILE A 348 3.27 2.32 31.56
C ILE A 348 2.54 1.18 30.84
N THR A 349 1.24 1.33 30.67
CA THR A 349 0.47 0.46 29.76
C THR A 349 -0.02 1.26 28.56
N SER A 350 -0.09 0.61 27.40
CA SER A 350 -0.57 1.22 26.17
C SER A 350 -1.55 0.28 25.48
N THR A 351 -2.72 0.77 25.12
CA THR A 351 -3.69 0.05 24.30
C THR A 351 -3.79 0.78 22.96
N VAL A 352 -3.48 0.08 21.87
CA VAL A 352 -3.62 0.58 20.51
C VAL A 352 -4.75 -0.16 19.84
N THR A 353 -5.82 0.55 19.48
CA THR A 353 -6.99 -0.02 18.80
C THR A 353 -7.16 0.68 17.45
N HIS A 354 -7.22 -0.08 16.37
CA HIS A 354 -7.48 0.40 15.01
C HIS A 354 -8.75 -0.27 14.50
N VAL A 355 -9.78 0.53 14.21
CA VAL A 355 -11.08 0.06 13.70
C VAL A 355 -11.45 0.89 12.47
N GLY A 356 -11.65 0.22 11.34
CA GLY A 356 -11.84 0.88 10.06
C GLY A 356 -10.64 1.77 9.73
N LYS A 357 -10.88 3.06 9.48
CA LYS A 357 -9.83 4.03 9.14
C LYS A 357 -9.23 4.80 10.31
N TYR A 358 -9.75 4.61 11.52
CA TYR A 358 -9.33 5.38 12.70
C TYR A 358 -8.59 4.50 13.69
N MET A 359 -7.68 5.13 14.43
CA MET A 359 -6.91 4.46 15.47
C MET A 359 -6.86 5.32 16.75
N TRP A 360 -6.89 4.62 17.87
CA TRP A 360 -6.86 5.17 19.22
C TRP A 360 -5.70 4.57 19.99
N ILE A 361 -4.88 5.42 20.60
CA ILE A 361 -3.79 5.03 21.48
C ILE A 361 -4.11 5.53 22.88
N ILE A 362 -4.32 4.62 23.82
CA ILE A 362 -4.60 4.93 25.22
C ILE A 362 -3.37 4.56 26.02
N ASN A 363 -2.69 5.55 26.58
CA ASN A 363 -1.56 5.34 27.49
C ASN A 363 -2.01 5.62 28.92
N ARG A 364 -1.81 4.66 29.83
CA ARG A 364 -1.96 4.89 31.27
C ARG A 364 -0.60 5.22 31.85
N LEU A 365 -0.39 6.50 32.10
CA LEU A 365 0.87 7.05 32.60
C LEU A 365 0.94 6.93 34.13
N TRP A 366 2.05 7.37 34.70
CA TRP A 366 2.25 7.44 36.14
C TRP A 366 1.21 8.34 36.83
N LEU A 367 1.00 8.12 38.14
CA LEU A 367 0.08 8.90 38.98
C LEU A 367 -1.39 8.88 38.52
N GLY A 368 -1.80 7.83 37.80
CA GLY A 368 -3.18 7.65 37.34
C GLY A 368 -3.60 8.70 36.31
N VAL A 369 -2.67 9.14 35.46
CA VAL A 369 -2.96 10.03 34.33
C VAL A 369 -3.14 9.20 33.08
N ASP A 370 -4.38 9.16 32.57
CA ASP A 370 -4.68 8.54 31.29
C ASP A 370 -4.60 9.57 30.16
N MET A 371 -4.01 9.15 29.05
CA MET A 371 -3.92 9.91 27.81
C MET A 371 -4.55 9.10 26.68
N CYS A 372 -5.51 9.68 25.96
CA CYS A 372 -5.96 9.15 24.67
C CYS A 372 -5.47 10.02 23.51
N ILE A 373 -4.96 9.37 22.47
CA ILE A 373 -4.60 9.97 21.19
C ILE A 373 -5.50 9.36 20.12
N CYS A 374 -6.27 10.19 19.43
CA CYS A 374 -7.04 9.77 18.26
C CYS A 374 -6.25 10.12 16.99
N THR A 375 -6.21 9.24 16.01
CA THR A 375 -5.51 9.48 14.73
C THR A 375 -6.29 8.91 13.56
N ASP A 376 -6.07 9.50 12.39
CA ASP A 376 -6.36 8.94 11.08
C ASP A 376 -5.02 8.66 10.41
N PRO A 377 -4.47 7.44 10.57
CA PRO A 377 -3.11 7.12 10.12
C PRO A 377 -2.94 7.29 8.60
N GLY A 378 -4.02 7.23 7.82
CA GLY A 378 -3.97 7.50 6.39
C GLY A 378 -3.82 8.99 6.07
N ARG A 379 -4.51 9.86 6.82
CA ARG A 379 -4.49 11.30 6.59
C ARG A 379 -3.17 11.96 6.99
N ASP A 380 -2.55 11.50 8.08
CA ASP A 380 -1.28 12.06 8.60
C ASP A 380 -0.09 11.77 7.65
N LYS A 381 -0.18 10.77 6.75
CA LYS A 381 0.92 10.37 5.85
C LYS A 381 0.68 10.69 4.37
N CYS A 382 -0.55 11.01 3.98
CA CYS A 382 -0.91 11.26 2.58
C CYS A 382 -1.44 12.69 2.38
N THR A 383 -0.70 13.70 2.82
CA THR A 383 -1.07 15.12 2.71
C THR A 383 -1.37 15.57 1.28
N GLN A 384 -0.90 14.83 0.27
CA GLN A 384 -1.11 15.09 -1.16
C GLN A 384 -2.27 14.31 -1.80
N ALA A 385 -2.89 13.35 -1.09
CA ALA A 385 -3.98 12.53 -1.61
C ALA A 385 -5.22 12.58 -0.70
N PRO A 386 -6.21 13.45 -0.97
CA PRO A 386 -7.48 13.43 -0.24
C PRO A 386 -8.14 12.04 -0.40
N ASN A 387 -8.46 11.39 0.73
CA ASN A 387 -9.00 10.03 0.87
C ASN A 387 -7.99 8.86 0.93
N CYS A 388 -6.74 9.13 1.30
CA CYS A 388 -5.87 8.07 1.81
C CYS A 388 -6.36 7.67 3.21
N SER A 389 -7.04 6.53 3.32
CA SER A 389 -7.40 5.94 4.61
C SER A 389 -6.55 4.70 4.83
N SER A 390 -5.96 4.58 6.01
CA SER A 390 -5.20 3.39 6.40
C SER A 390 -6.12 2.50 7.23
N TYR A 391 -6.36 1.29 6.72
CA TYR A 391 -7.16 0.26 7.37
C TYR A 391 -6.25 -0.80 7.97
N VAL A 392 -6.81 -1.65 8.83
CA VAL A 392 -6.09 -2.81 9.34
C VAL A 392 -5.62 -3.70 8.19
N TRP A 393 -4.49 -4.38 8.35
CA TRP A 393 -3.99 -5.27 7.32
C TRP A 393 -4.98 -6.42 7.09
N HIS A 394 -5.11 -6.84 5.83
CA HIS A 394 -5.96 -7.96 5.48
C HIS A 394 -5.29 -9.29 5.86
N TYR A 395 -6.09 -10.31 6.16
CA TYR A 395 -5.57 -11.55 6.75
C TYR A 395 -4.59 -12.28 5.82
N ASN A 396 -4.78 -12.16 4.50
CA ASN A 396 -3.94 -12.76 3.46
C ASN A 396 -2.98 -11.75 2.80
N PHE A 397 -2.64 -10.63 3.46
CA PHE A 397 -1.81 -9.57 2.85
C PHE A 397 -0.48 -10.08 2.25
N ALA A 398 -0.02 -11.25 2.70
CA ALA A 398 1.20 -11.88 2.25
C ALA A 398 1.03 -13.26 1.60
N GLU A 399 -0.13 -13.52 1.00
CA GLU A 399 -0.35 -14.75 0.25
C GLU A 399 0.62 -14.93 -0.93
N ASP A 400 1.07 -13.82 -1.53
CA ASP A 400 2.03 -13.79 -2.65
C ASP A 400 3.49 -13.72 -2.20
N ALA A 401 3.79 -13.95 -0.92
CA ALA A 401 5.15 -13.91 -0.43
C ALA A 401 6.00 -15.02 -1.07
N GLN A 402 7.19 -14.66 -1.52
CA GLN A 402 8.15 -15.60 -2.07
C GLN A 402 8.70 -16.48 -0.96
N TYR A 403 8.69 -17.79 -1.17
CA TYR A 403 9.30 -18.76 -0.26
C TYR A 403 10.82 -18.82 -0.47
N LEU A 404 11.59 -18.65 0.61
CA LEU A 404 13.05 -18.65 0.59
C LEU A 404 13.67 -19.97 1.08
N GLY A 405 12.92 -20.77 1.84
CA GLY A 405 13.34 -22.09 2.31
C GLY A 405 13.02 -22.31 3.79
N ARG A 406 13.62 -23.35 4.36
CA ARG A 406 13.47 -23.70 5.78
C ARG A 406 14.78 -23.48 6.53
N GLU A 407 14.67 -22.88 7.70
CA GLU A 407 15.81 -22.53 8.54
C GLU A 407 15.54 -22.76 10.01
N ARG A 408 16.62 -22.92 10.77
CA ARG A 408 16.59 -22.84 12.22
C ARG A 408 16.95 -21.42 12.62
N ILE A 409 16.02 -20.71 13.23
CA ILE A 409 16.16 -19.31 13.61
C ILE A 409 15.85 -19.14 15.10
N GLY A 410 16.62 -18.27 15.75
CA GLY A 410 16.30 -17.80 17.10
C GLY A 410 15.09 -16.87 17.05
N VAL A 411 13.95 -17.34 17.56
CA VAL A 411 12.76 -16.51 17.74
C VAL A 411 12.86 -15.82 19.09
N GLU A 412 12.89 -14.50 19.06
CA GLU A 412 13.15 -13.69 20.24
C GLU A 412 12.11 -13.97 21.34
N TRP A 413 12.58 -14.11 22.58
CA TRP A 413 11.76 -14.49 23.76
C TRP A 413 11.08 -15.86 23.73
N VAL A 414 11.19 -16.62 22.64
CA VAL A 414 10.62 -17.97 22.50
C VAL A 414 11.73 -19.03 22.52
N GLY A 415 12.76 -18.86 21.72
CA GLY A 415 13.88 -19.80 21.56
C GLY A 415 14.12 -20.19 20.10
N GLU A 416 15.02 -21.15 19.89
CA GLU A 416 15.31 -21.69 18.56
C GLU A 416 14.12 -22.47 18.00
N MET A 417 13.76 -22.18 16.75
CA MET A 417 12.67 -22.85 16.04
C MET A 417 13.07 -23.20 14.60
N GLU A 418 12.53 -24.29 14.07
CA GLU A 418 12.59 -24.62 12.64
C GLU A 418 11.37 -23.99 11.95
N LEU A 419 11.59 -23.00 11.09
CA LEU A 419 10.53 -22.21 10.47
C LEU A 419 10.72 -22.09 8.95
N ASP A 420 9.60 -21.93 8.24
CA ASP A 420 9.56 -21.59 6.83
C ASP A 420 9.71 -20.08 6.65
N HIS A 421 10.68 -19.64 5.85
CA HIS A 421 11.01 -18.24 5.63
C HIS A 421 10.42 -17.72 4.31
N PHE A 422 9.73 -16.60 4.40
CA PHE A 422 9.08 -15.91 3.29
C PHE A 422 9.51 -14.45 3.21
N ILE A 423 9.39 -13.88 2.01
CA ILE A 423 9.63 -12.47 1.76
C ILE A 423 8.56 -11.84 0.86
N LEU A 424 8.10 -10.65 1.23
CA LEU A 424 7.23 -9.81 0.41
C LEU A 424 7.70 -8.36 0.49
N TRP A 425 8.21 -7.84 -0.62
CA TRP A 425 8.94 -6.56 -0.67
C TRP A 425 10.08 -6.57 0.38
N SER A 426 10.04 -5.68 1.38
CA SER A 426 10.99 -5.69 2.50
C SER A 426 10.50 -6.40 3.76
N HIS A 427 9.31 -7.03 3.73
CA HIS A 427 8.84 -7.81 4.87
C HIS A 427 9.38 -9.22 4.80
N HIS A 428 10.00 -9.67 5.88
CA HIS A 428 10.33 -11.07 6.09
C HIS A 428 9.36 -11.68 7.10
N MET A 429 8.92 -12.89 6.81
CA MET A 429 8.00 -13.62 7.67
C MET A 429 8.46 -15.04 7.87
N TRP A 430 8.22 -15.56 9.07
CA TRP A 430 8.51 -16.94 9.42
C TRP A 430 7.25 -17.62 9.95
N THR A 431 6.93 -18.77 9.37
CA THR A 431 5.81 -19.60 9.79
C THR A 431 6.30 -20.93 10.33
N ASP A 432 5.59 -21.45 11.32
CA ASP A 432 5.86 -22.78 11.85
C ASP A 432 5.20 -23.84 10.95
N PRO A 433 5.96 -24.76 10.35
CA PRO A 433 5.40 -25.80 9.49
C PRO A 433 4.46 -26.76 10.23
N VAL A 434 4.56 -26.87 11.57
CA VAL A 434 3.73 -27.76 12.38
C VAL A 434 2.39 -27.09 12.73
N SER A 435 2.40 -25.96 13.43
CA SER A 435 1.16 -25.25 13.79
C SER A 435 0.53 -24.50 12.62
N ARG A 436 1.28 -24.32 11.54
CA ARG A 436 0.92 -23.52 10.35
C ARG A 436 0.65 -22.05 10.68
N ARG A 437 1.23 -21.55 11.77
CA ARG A 437 1.05 -20.17 12.24
C ARG A 437 2.22 -19.30 11.88
N LEU A 438 1.93 -18.01 11.72
CA LEU A 438 2.93 -16.97 11.68
C LEU A 438 3.55 -16.83 13.07
N VAL A 439 4.88 -16.88 13.12
CA VAL A 439 5.65 -16.84 14.37
C VAL A 439 6.44 -15.55 14.48
N ARG A 440 7.02 -15.09 13.37
CA ARG A 440 7.87 -13.90 13.36
C ARG A 440 7.61 -13.08 12.11
N LEU A 441 7.55 -11.78 12.25
CA LEU A 441 7.67 -10.85 11.13
C LEU A 441 8.77 -9.86 11.45
N TRP A 442 9.55 -9.55 10.44
CA TRP A 442 10.53 -8.49 10.50
C TRP A 442 10.33 -7.60 9.30
N LYS A 443 10.22 -6.30 9.56
CA LYS A 443 10.42 -5.32 8.52
C LYS A 443 11.53 -4.38 8.96
N PRO A 444 12.61 -4.30 8.18
CA PRO A 444 13.53 -3.19 8.18
C PRO A 444 12.90 -1.85 8.58
N TRP A 445 13.44 -1.20 9.61
CA TRP A 445 13.11 0.20 9.95
C TRP A 445 11.67 0.45 10.42
N ASN A 446 10.91 -0.62 10.63
CA ASN A 446 9.53 -0.54 11.05
C ASN A 446 9.30 -1.35 12.33
N GLY A 447 9.85 -2.56 12.39
CA GLY A 447 9.81 -3.33 13.61
C GLY A 447 9.95 -4.84 13.47
N LEU A 448 9.87 -5.48 14.63
CA LEU A 448 9.91 -6.93 14.83
C LEU A 448 8.63 -7.35 15.56
N GLN A 449 7.88 -8.29 15.00
CA GLN A 449 6.71 -8.87 15.65
C GLN A 449 6.97 -10.35 15.91
N VAL A 450 6.71 -10.79 17.15
CA VAL A 450 6.84 -12.20 17.55
C VAL A 450 5.55 -12.69 18.17
N TYR A 451 5.10 -13.84 17.68
CA TYR A 451 3.93 -14.57 18.13
C TYR A 451 4.39 -15.93 18.65
N ASP A 452 4.39 -16.13 19.96
CA ASP A 452 4.64 -17.44 20.53
C ASP A 452 3.50 -18.40 20.11
N PRO A 453 3.79 -19.54 19.45
CA PRO A 453 2.78 -20.50 19.01
C PRO A 453 1.82 -20.93 20.13
N SER A 454 2.29 -21.00 21.38
CA SER A 454 1.49 -21.40 22.53
C SER A 454 0.49 -20.34 23.02
N GLY A 455 0.55 -19.11 22.48
CA GLY A 455 -0.35 -18.01 22.82
C GLY A 455 -1.54 -17.82 21.86
N TRP A 456 -1.65 -18.62 20.80
CA TRP A 456 -2.67 -18.45 19.76
C TRP A 456 -4.06 -18.99 20.16
N SER A 457 -5.09 -18.25 19.75
CA SER A 457 -6.49 -18.69 19.67
C SER A 457 -7.11 -18.18 18.38
N ASP A 458 -7.86 -19.00 17.66
CA ASP A 458 -8.54 -18.65 16.40
C ASP A 458 -9.83 -17.84 16.59
N THR A 459 -10.03 -17.30 17.78
CA THR A 459 -11.23 -16.57 18.13
C THR A 459 -10.88 -15.34 18.94
N VAL A 460 -11.74 -14.33 18.85
CA VAL A 460 -11.81 -13.21 19.78
C VAL A 460 -13.01 -13.48 20.68
N ALA A 461 -12.75 -13.95 21.91
CA ALA A 461 -13.80 -14.39 22.82
C ALA A 461 -14.71 -13.25 23.27
N ASP A 462 -14.12 -12.08 23.54
CA ASP A 462 -14.85 -10.87 23.92
C ASP A 462 -14.87 -9.87 22.74
N PRO A 463 -16.00 -9.71 22.04
CA PRO A 463 -16.08 -8.79 20.91
C PRO A 463 -15.99 -7.31 21.33
N SER A 464 -16.20 -6.98 22.62
CA SER A 464 -16.15 -5.60 23.12
C SER A 464 -14.74 -5.03 23.15
N VAL A 465 -13.70 -5.86 22.99
CA VAL A 465 -12.31 -5.39 22.89
C VAL A 465 -12.10 -4.40 21.74
N PHE A 466 -12.96 -4.43 20.72
CA PHE A 466 -12.97 -3.53 19.57
C PHE A 466 -13.97 -2.36 19.68
N GLU A 467 -14.51 -2.06 20.87
CA GLU A 467 -15.39 -0.90 21.05
C GLU A 467 -14.66 0.38 20.59
N ALA A 468 -15.24 1.07 19.62
CA ALA A 468 -14.69 2.25 19.00
C ALA A 468 -15.80 3.31 18.79
N PRO A 469 -15.58 4.59 19.18
CA PRO A 469 -14.43 5.08 19.94
C PRO A 469 -14.38 4.53 21.38
N PRO A 470 -13.19 4.24 21.93
CA PRO A 470 -13.06 3.81 23.32
C PRO A 470 -13.61 4.86 24.30
N ALA A 471 -14.22 4.42 25.41
CA ALA A 471 -14.77 5.32 26.43
C ALA A 471 -13.74 6.33 26.97
N ALA A 472 -12.48 5.92 27.11
CA ALA A 472 -11.38 6.79 27.53
C ALA A 472 -11.11 7.96 26.56
N CYS A 473 -11.53 7.86 25.30
CA CYS A 473 -11.29 8.90 24.30
C CYS A 473 -12.45 9.90 24.21
N ARG A 474 -13.61 9.57 24.79
CA ARG A 474 -14.77 10.47 24.86
C ARG A 474 -14.58 11.52 25.96
N LYS A 475 -15.38 12.58 25.91
CA LYS A 475 -15.37 13.63 26.93
C LYS A 475 -15.65 13.05 28.31
N GLY A 476 -14.83 13.42 29.30
CA GLY A 476 -14.90 12.88 30.66
C GLY A 476 -14.18 11.53 30.85
N GLY A 477 -13.57 10.97 29.80
CA GLY A 477 -12.71 9.79 29.86
C GLY A 477 -11.29 10.13 30.35
N ALA A 478 -10.30 10.07 29.47
CA ALA A 478 -8.90 10.34 29.75
C ALA A 478 -8.68 11.82 30.14
N LYS A 479 -7.72 12.06 31.06
CA LYS A 479 -7.36 13.42 31.49
C LYS A 479 -6.71 14.24 30.37
N ILE A 480 -6.03 13.56 29.45
CA ILE A 480 -5.40 14.15 28.27
C ILE A 480 -6.02 13.53 27.03
N ARG A 481 -6.55 14.36 26.13
CA ARG A 481 -7.12 13.91 24.86
C ARG A 481 -6.50 14.69 23.71
N ILE A 482 -5.80 14.00 22.82
CA ILE A 482 -5.07 14.59 21.70
C ILE A 482 -5.76 14.19 20.40
N LYS A 483 -6.17 15.18 19.61
CA LYS A 483 -6.91 15.04 18.36
C LYS A 483 -8.23 14.26 18.50
N CYS A 484 -8.83 14.22 19.68
CA CYS A 484 -10.13 13.58 19.93
C CYS A 484 -11.22 14.66 20.09
N ASP A 485 -12.35 14.53 19.41
CA ASP A 485 -13.55 15.33 19.68
C ASP A 485 -14.33 14.80 20.90
N ASP A 486 -15.46 15.42 21.24
CA ASP A 486 -16.24 15.08 22.44
C ASP A 486 -16.78 13.64 22.42
N ASP A 487 -17.02 13.08 21.23
CA ASP A 487 -17.47 11.70 21.02
C ASP A 487 -16.30 10.71 20.91
N GLY A 488 -15.06 11.20 20.98
CA GLY A 488 -13.83 10.41 20.92
C GLY A 488 -13.39 10.08 19.50
N HIS A 489 -13.94 10.70 18.46
CA HIS A 489 -13.48 10.55 17.09
C HIS A 489 -12.28 11.45 16.79
N PHE A 490 -11.54 11.11 15.74
CA PHE A 490 -10.42 11.93 15.29
C PHE A 490 -10.87 13.31 14.79
N HIS A 491 -10.27 14.36 15.35
CA HIS A 491 -10.42 15.74 14.94
C HIS A 491 -9.06 16.46 14.98
N PRO A 492 -8.51 16.93 13.85
CA PRO A 492 -7.12 17.35 13.74
C PRO A 492 -6.73 18.57 14.59
N GLY A 493 -7.70 19.41 14.97
CA GLY A 493 -7.47 20.63 15.76
C GLY A 493 -7.99 20.58 17.21
N LYS A 494 -8.28 19.40 17.77
CA LYS A 494 -8.79 19.27 19.15
C LYS A 494 -7.70 18.78 20.08
N GLU A 495 -7.45 19.51 21.16
CA GLU A 495 -6.50 19.10 22.20
C GLU A 495 -7.06 19.50 23.57
N GLU A 496 -6.97 18.60 24.54
CA GLU A 496 -7.44 18.79 25.91
C GLU A 496 -6.45 18.21 26.91
N GLY A 497 -6.30 18.88 28.06
CA GLY A 497 -5.49 18.36 29.16
C GLY A 497 -3.97 18.46 28.98
N LEU A 498 -3.45 19.13 27.95
CA LEU A 498 -2.00 19.25 27.72
C LEU A 498 -1.22 19.88 28.89
N HIS A 499 -1.87 20.66 29.75
CA HIS A 499 -1.27 21.20 30.97
C HIS A 499 -0.81 20.12 31.97
N PHE A 500 -1.36 18.90 31.89
CA PHE A 500 -0.89 17.76 32.69
C PHE A 500 0.45 17.19 32.19
N LEU A 501 0.87 17.54 30.96
CA LEU A 501 2.19 17.18 30.41
C LEU A 501 3.25 18.24 30.70
N GLY A 502 2.86 19.44 31.15
CA GLY A 502 3.77 20.52 31.50
C GLY A 502 4.27 20.38 32.94
N SER A 503 5.59 20.27 33.12
CA SER A 503 6.18 20.32 34.47
C SER A 503 5.81 21.62 35.19
N PRO A 504 5.43 21.58 36.48
CA PRO A 504 5.28 22.77 37.30
C PRO A 504 6.67 23.36 37.57
N GLY A 505 7.20 24.16 36.65
CA GLY A 505 8.53 24.78 36.81
C GLY A 505 9.02 25.68 35.68
N ALA A 506 8.51 25.56 34.45
CA ALA A 506 8.99 26.37 33.33
C ALA A 506 8.20 27.68 33.18
N ARG A 507 8.38 28.63 34.13
CA ARG A 507 8.14 30.05 33.83
C ARG A 507 9.41 30.58 33.18
N GLY A 508 9.42 30.65 31.85
CA GLY A 508 10.49 31.27 31.08
C GLY A 508 10.87 30.45 29.86
N GLU A 509 10.35 30.86 28.71
CA GLU A 509 10.91 30.63 27.37
C GLU A 509 11.30 29.20 27.00
N ARG A 510 10.29 28.45 26.56
CA ARG A 510 10.14 27.90 25.20
C ARG A 510 8.91 27.00 25.24
N SER A 511 7.87 27.38 24.52
CA SER A 511 6.78 26.48 24.22
C SER A 511 7.38 25.16 23.73
N LEU A 512 6.97 24.04 24.33
CA LEU A 512 6.95 22.78 23.60
C LEU A 512 6.07 23.06 22.37
N VAL A 513 6.70 23.37 21.25
CA VAL A 513 6.05 23.40 19.95
C VAL A 513 5.81 21.93 19.62
N VAL A 514 4.54 21.54 19.75
CA VAL A 514 3.98 20.26 19.33
C VAL A 514 4.05 20.10 17.82
#